data_AF-A0A941ZFA1-F1
#
_entry.id   AF-A0A941ZFA1-F1
#
_cell.length_a   1.000
_cell.length_b   1.000
_cell.length_c   1.000
_cell.angle_alpha   90.00
_cell.angle_beta   90.00
_cell.angle_gamma   90.00
#
_symmetry.space_group_name_H-M   'P 1'
#
loop_
_entity.id
_entity.type
_entity.pdbx_description
1 polymer ?
#
loop_
_entity_poly.entity_id
_entity_poly.type
_entity_poly.pdbx_seq_one_letter_code
_entity_poly.pdbx_strand_id
1 'polypeptide(L)'
;GGDFTEPVTQACLRTTGAFFMLDTALAHRRHFPAINWFQSYSLYGKELSGHYCREVAPEWEDLRNRCNHLLQQEESIREVAEIVGIEGLQDADRLVMRIAERIRNEFLGQNAYSDDAFSPPKKTLELIKSIVEFHDRAAEKLKQGISLDEAMKETGASSK
;
A
#
# COMPACT_ATOMS: atom_id res chain seq x y z
N GLY A 1 20.51 15.54 7.28
CA GLY A 1 20.68 16.08 5.93
C GLY A 1 19.61 15.55 5.01
N GLY A 2 19.55 14.23 4.79
CA GLY A 2 18.55 13.63 3.89
C GLY A 2 18.62 14.16 2.45
N ASP A 3 19.75 14.78 2.10
CA ASP A 3 19.96 15.40 0.80
C ASP A 3 20.46 14.32 -0.16
N PHE A 4 19.59 13.88 -1.07
CA PHE A 4 19.91 12.85 -2.07
C PHE A 4 20.67 13.42 -3.27
N THR A 5 20.86 14.74 -3.36
CA THR A 5 21.59 15.38 -4.45
C THR A 5 23.11 15.37 -4.25
N GLU A 6 23.55 14.96 -3.05
CA GLU A 6 24.98 14.93 -2.74
C GLU A 6 25.74 13.84 -3.53
N PRO A 7 27.04 14.05 -3.82
CA PRO A 7 27.78 13.23 -4.77
C PRO A 7 27.87 11.73 -4.44
N VAL A 8 27.93 11.35 -3.17
CA VAL A 8 28.03 9.96 -2.72
C VAL A 8 26.74 9.21 -3.02
N THR A 9 25.59 9.76 -2.64
CA THR A 9 24.27 9.21 -2.93
C THR A 9 24.06 9.09 -4.43
N GLN A 10 24.37 10.14 -5.19
CA GLN A 10 24.25 10.10 -6.65
C GLN A 10 25.15 9.02 -7.28
N ALA A 11 26.38 8.83 -6.78
CA ALA A 11 27.27 7.77 -7.25
C ALA A 11 26.75 6.36 -6.93
N CYS A 12 26.20 6.16 -5.73
CA CYS A 12 25.59 4.91 -5.32
C CYS A 12 24.37 4.58 -6.20
N LEU A 13 23.42 5.52 -6.36
CA LEU A 13 22.19 5.33 -7.15
C LEU A 13 22.47 4.97 -8.61
N ARG A 14 23.57 5.47 -9.20
CA ARG A 14 23.98 5.10 -10.56
C ARG A 14 24.40 3.65 -10.72
N THR A 15 24.81 3.00 -9.63
CA THR A 15 25.40 1.65 -9.67
C THR A 15 24.45 0.60 -9.08
N THR A 16 23.59 1.00 -8.14
CA THR A 16 22.67 0.08 -7.46
C THR A 16 21.43 -0.22 -8.30
N GLY A 17 21.02 -1.49 -8.35
CA GLY A 17 19.77 -1.91 -9.02
C GLY A 17 18.49 -1.74 -8.20
N ALA A 18 18.59 -1.31 -6.93
CA ALA A 18 17.44 -1.02 -6.08
C ALA A 18 17.78 0.08 -5.08
N PHE A 19 16.77 0.87 -4.73
CA PHE A 19 16.88 1.98 -3.81
C PHE A 19 15.65 2.02 -2.89
N PHE A 20 15.89 2.00 -1.58
CA PHE A 20 14.87 2.15 -0.56
C PHE A 20 15.08 3.46 0.18
N MET A 21 14.27 4.46 -0.15
CA MET A 21 14.35 5.78 0.45
C MET A 21 13.74 5.76 1.85
N LEU A 22 14.56 6.04 2.87
CA LEU A 22 14.05 6.25 4.22
C LEU A 22 13.48 7.67 4.35
N ASP A 23 12.27 7.76 4.89
CA ASP A 23 11.48 8.99 4.99
C ASP A 23 11.33 9.42 6.46
N THR A 24 11.79 10.62 6.77
CA THR A 24 11.71 11.19 8.12
C THR A 24 10.28 11.49 8.54
N ALA A 25 9.39 11.84 7.61
CA ALA A 25 7.99 12.09 7.91
C ALA A 25 7.24 10.80 8.27
N LEU A 26 7.58 9.67 7.64
CA LEU A 26 7.07 8.35 8.03
C LEU A 26 7.58 7.96 9.42
N ALA A 27 8.89 8.12 9.67
CA ALA A 27 9.50 7.82 10.96
C ALA A 27 8.90 8.66 12.10
N HIS A 28 8.66 9.96 11.88
CA HIS A 28 8.02 10.85 12.86
C HIS A 28 6.59 10.43 13.21
N ARG A 29 5.86 9.87 12.24
CA ARG A 29 4.51 9.30 12.45
C ARG A 29 4.52 7.87 12.98
N ARG A 30 5.70 7.33 13.31
CA ARG A 30 5.91 5.94 13.76
C ARG A 30 5.45 4.88 12.76
N HIS A 31 5.48 5.21 11.47
CA HIS A 31 5.27 4.23 10.40
C HIS A 31 6.60 3.53 10.11
N PHE A 32 6.66 2.22 10.38
CA PHE A 32 7.85 1.41 10.20
C PHE A 32 7.56 0.15 9.39
N PRO A 33 8.49 -0.30 8.51
CA PRO A 33 9.71 0.39 8.12
C PRO A 33 9.40 1.71 7.38
N ALA A 34 10.17 2.77 7.69
CA ALA A 34 9.93 4.13 7.19
C ALA A 34 10.39 4.32 5.73
N ILE A 35 10.00 3.40 4.84
CA ILE A 35 10.38 3.39 3.42
C ILE A 35 9.33 4.17 2.62
N ASN A 36 9.76 5.20 1.88
CA ASN A 36 8.89 5.92 0.97
C ASN A 36 8.53 5.04 -0.23
N TRP A 37 7.28 4.58 -0.31
CA TRP A 37 6.82 3.66 -1.36
C TRP A 37 6.68 4.31 -2.75
N PHE A 38 6.71 5.65 -2.86
CA PHE A 38 6.64 6.35 -4.15
C PHE A 38 8.03 6.69 -4.71
N GLN A 39 8.99 7.02 -3.84
CA GLN A 39 10.34 7.42 -4.25
C GLN A 39 11.34 6.26 -4.26
N SER A 40 11.00 5.13 -3.61
CA SER A 40 11.79 3.91 -3.70
C SER A 40 11.55 3.17 -5.02
N TYR A 41 12.57 2.47 -5.51
CA TYR A 41 12.47 1.69 -6.75
C TYR A 41 13.34 0.42 -6.71
N SER A 42 13.01 -0.52 -7.59
CA SER A 42 13.84 -1.70 -7.85
C SER A 42 13.77 -2.05 -9.34
N LEU A 43 14.93 -2.13 -9.98
CA LEU A 43 15.07 -2.55 -11.38
C LEU A 43 14.80 -4.06 -11.53
N TYR A 44 14.81 -4.82 -10.43
CA TYR A 44 14.55 -6.25 -10.39
C TYR A 44 13.05 -6.60 -10.31
N GLY A 45 12.16 -5.61 -10.24
CA GLY A 45 10.74 -5.81 -9.98
C GLY A 45 10.07 -6.80 -10.96
N LYS A 46 10.40 -6.72 -12.25
CA LYS A 46 9.84 -7.60 -13.29
C LYS A 46 10.31 -9.05 -13.15
N GLU A 47 11.61 -9.25 -12.91
CA GLU A 47 12.19 -10.58 -12.76
C GLU A 47 11.66 -11.27 -11.50
N LEU A 48 11.65 -10.55 -10.37
CA LEU A 48 11.11 -11.03 -9.11
C LEU A 48 9.62 -11.35 -9.22
N SER A 49 8.83 -10.52 -9.91
CA SER A 49 7.41 -10.79 -10.16
C SER A 49 7.22 -12.15 -10.85
N GLY A 50 8.01 -12.43 -11.90
CA GLY A 50 7.94 -13.71 -12.59
C GLY A 50 8.30 -14.91 -11.71
N HIS A 51 9.26 -14.75 -10.79
CA HIS A 51 9.59 -15.79 -9.80
C HIS A 51 8.43 -16.04 -8.83
N TYR A 52 7.91 -14.98 -8.19
CA TYR A 52 6.83 -15.12 -7.21
C TYR A 52 5.51 -15.59 -7.82
N CYS A 53 5.22 -15.24 -9.07
CA CYS A 53 4.07 -15.78 -9.80
C CYS A 53 4.12 -17.30 -9.94
N ARG A 54 5.32 -17.90 -10.07
CA ARG A 54 5.51 -19.35 -10.19
C ARG A 54 5.54 -20.05 -8.83
N GLU A 55 6.27 -19.49 -7.87
CA GLU A 55 6.57 -20.16 -6.60
C GLU A 55 5.53 -19.91 -5.49
N VAL A 56 4.81 -18.79 -5.56
CA VAL A 56 3.88 -18.38 -4.49
C VAL A 56 2.44 -18.41 -4.99
N ALA A 57 2.10 -17.56 -5.96
CA ALA A 57 0.77 -17.55 -6.56
C ALA A 57 0.72 -16.74 -7.87
N PRO A 58 -0.05 -17.18 -8.89
CA PRO A 58 -0.18 -16.46 -10.17
C PRO A 58 -0.68 -15.02 -10.05
N GLU A 59 -1.47 -14.70 -9.03
CA GLU A 59 -2.03 -13.36 -8.80
C GLU A 59 -1.04 -12.35 -8.17
N TRP A 60 0.21 -12.74 -7.92
CA TRP A 60 1.20 -11.89 -7.25
C TRP A 60 1.39 -10.53 -7.94
N GLU A 61 1.58 -10.55 -9.26
CA GLU A 61 1.79 -9.33 -10.03
C GLU A 61 0.55 -8.42 -10.03
N ASP A 62 -0.63 -9.01 -10.19
CA ASP A 62 -1.90 -8.29 -10.19
C ASP A 62 -2.11 -7.59 -8.84
N LEU A 63 -2.01 -8.32 -7.73
CA LEU A 63 -2.19 -7.76 -6.39
C LEU A 63 -1.18 -6.65 -6.08
N ARG A 64 0.08 -6.80 -6.52
CA ARG A 64 1.09 -5.74 -6.39
C ARG A 64 0.69 -4.49 -7.17
N ASN A 65 0.23 -4.65 -8.41
CA ASN A 65 -0.18 -3.53 -9.25
C ASN A 65 -1.42 -2.83 -8.69
N ARG A 66 -2.39 -3.60 -8.19
CA ARG A 66 -3.60 -3.08 -7.53
C ARG A 66 -3.27 -2.33 -6.24
N CYS A 67 -2.36 -2.84 -5.43
CA CYS A 67 -1.85 -2.15 -4.24
C CYS A 67 -1.22 -0.80 -4.61
N ASN A 68 -0.32 -0.78 -5.60
CA ASN A 68 0.31 0.46 -6.06
C ASN A 68 -0.70 1.46 -6.62
N HIS A 69 -1.69 0.97 -7.36
CA HIS A 69 -2.75 1.80 -7.93
C HIS A 69 -3.58 2.47 -6.83
N LEU A 70 -4.01 1.72 -5.80
CA LEU A 70 -4.77 2.28 -4.68
C LEU A 70 -3.98 3.35 -3.91
N LEU A 71 -2.67 3.14 -3.70
CA LEU A 71 -1.81 4.14 -3.08
C LEU A 71 -1.67 5.40 -3.95
N GLN A 72 -1.47 5.24 -5.26
CA GLN A 72 -1.38 6.38 -6.19
C GLN A 72 -2.69 7.16 -6.27
N GLN A 73 -3.83 6.46 -6.32
CA GLN A 73 -5.14 7.10 -6.29
C GLN A 73 -5.35 7.88 -4.99
N GLU A 74 -4.96 7.33 -3.84
CA GLU A 74 -5.04 8.04 -2.57
C GLU A 74 -4.21 9.33 -2.56
N GLU A 75 -3.02 9.33 -3.15
CA GLU A 75 -2.20 10.54 -3.26
C GLU A 75 -2.91 11.61 -4.11
N SER A 76 -3.45 11.23 -5.28
CA SER A 76 -4.22 12.16 -6.13
C SER A 76 -5.49 12.67 -5.43
N ILE A 77 -6.19 11.81 -4.68
CA ILE A 77 -7.37 12.20 -3.91
C ILE A 77 -6.99 13.16 -2.78
N ARG A 78 -5.83 12.99 -2.15
CA ARG A 78 -5.37 13.87 -1.08
C ARG A 78 -5.16 15.29 -1.58
N GLU A 79 -4.56 15.47 -2.75
CA GLU A 79 -4.42 16.80 -3.38
C GLU A 79 -5.77 17.48 -3.62
N VAL A 80 -6.78 16.72 -4.08
CA VAL A 80 -8.15 17.22 -4.25
C VAL A 80 -8.78 17.55 -2.89
N ALA A 81 -8.61 16.69 -1.90
CA ALA A 81 -9.15 16.85 -0.55
C ALA A 81 -8.61 18.10 0.17
N GLU A 82 -7.37 18.53 -0.12
CA GLU A 82 -6.82 19.78 0.40
C GLU A 82 -7.58 21.02 -0.09
N ILE A 83 -8.24 20.93 -1.26
CA ILE A 83 -9.01 22.02 -1.86
C ILE A 83 -10.47 22.01 -1.38
N VAL A 84 -11.12 20.83 -1.43
CA VAL A 84 -12.57 20.71 -1.21
C VAL A 84 -12.94 20.23 0.20
N GLY A 85 -11.97 19.74 0.97
CA GLY A 85 -12.19 19.05 2.26
C GLY A 85 -12.64 17.60 2.07
N ILE A 86 -12.39 16.75 3.08
CA ILE A 86 -12.74 15.31 3.05
C ILE A 86 -14.25 15.10 2.89
N GLU A 87 -15.08 15.97 3.47
CA GLU A 87 -16.55 15.90 3.36
C GLU A 87 -17.05 16.21 1.94
N GLY A 88 -16.23 16.87 1.11
CA GLY A 88 -16.53 17.18 -0.28
C GLY A 88 -16.23 16.04 -1.26
N LEU A 89 -15.61 14.95 -0.80
CA LEU A 89 -15.25 13.81 -1.64
C LEU A 89 -16.43 12.87 -1.88
N GLN A 90 -16.41 12.19 -3.04
CA GLN A 90 -17.38 11.13 -3.32
C GLN A 90 -17.12 9.90 -2.45
N ASP A 91 -18.15 9.09 -2.19
CA ASP A 91 -18.02 7.86 -1.40
C ASP A 91 -16.97 6.89 -1.94
N ALA A 92 -16.80 6.83 -3.26
CA ALA A 92 -15.77 6.01 -3.89
C ALA A 92 -14.35 6.51 -3.54
N ASP A 93 -14.11 7.82 -3.56
CA ASP A 93 -12.81 8.40 -3.20
C ASP A 93 -12.52 8.22 -1.71
N ARG A 94 -13.55 8.43 -0.87
CA ARG A 94 -13.45 8.17 0.57
C ARG A 94 -13.14 6.70 0.85
N LEU A 95 -13.74 5.77 0.10
CA LEU A 95 -13.41 4.35 0.18
C LEU A 95 -11.93 4.10 -0.17
N VAL A 96 -11.43 4.65 -1.29
CA VAL A 96 -10.02 4.50 -1.67
C VAL A 96 -9.10 5.02 -0.57
N MET A 97 -9.37 6.18 0.02
CA MET A 97 -8.58 6.71 1.13
C MET A 97 -8.54 5.77 2.33
N ARG A 98 -9.69 5.17 2.70
CA ARG A 98 -9.76 4.19 3.80
C ARG A 98 -8.99 2.91 3.48
N ILE A 99 -9.09 2.40 2.26
CA ILE A 99 -8.35 1.20 1.84
C ILE A 99 -6.85 1.46 1.79
N ALA A 100 -6.42 2.60 1.27
CA ALA A 100 -5.02 2.99 1.27
C ALA A 100 -4.48 3.19 2.70
N GLU A 101 -5.28 3.72 3.63
CA GLU A 101 -4.94 3.75 5.06
C GLU A 101 -4.72 2.33 5.61
N ARG A 102 -5.59 1.37 5.28
CA ARG A 102 -5.39 -0.05 5.65
C ARG A 102 -4.13 -0.63 5.02
N ILE A 103 -3.86 -0.39 3.74
CA ILE A 103 -2.60 -0.83 3.10
C ILE A 103 -1.39 -0.27 3.85
N ARG A 104 -1.40 1.02 4.20
CA ARG A 104 -0.28 1.64 4.93
C ARG A 104 -0.10 1.04 6.32
N ASN A 105 -1.18 0.83 7.06
CA ASN A 105 -1.10 0.45 8.48
C ASN A 105 -1.03 -1.07 8.70
N GLU A 106 -1.78 -1.85 7.93
CA GLU A 106 -1.90 -3.30 8.10
C GLU A 106 -0.90 -4.08 7.23
N PHE A 107 -0.52 -3.56 6.05
CA PHE A 107 0.35 -4.27 5.10
C PHE A 107 1.78 -3.73 5.04
N LEU A 108 1.95 -2.42 4.80
CA LEU A 108 3.28 -1.80 4.74
C LEU A 108 3.89 -1.60 6.12
N GLY A 109 3.06 -1.39 7.14
CA GLY A 109 3.48 -1.29 8.53
C GLY A 109 3.85 -2.67 9.08
N GLN A 110 5.07 -2.83 9.59
CA GLN A 110 5.53 -4.04 10.26
C GLN A 110 6.35 -3.69 11.51
N ASN A 111 6.04 -4.35 12.61
CA ASN A 111 6.75 -4.17 13.86
C ASN A 111 7.89 -5.19 13.98
N ALA A 112 9.14 -4.70 13.84
CA ALA A 112 10.34 -5.52 13.95
C ALA A 112 10.58 -6.14 15.34
N TYR A 113 9.80 -5.76 16.35
CA TYR A 113 9.88 -6.26 17.73
C TYR A 113 8.71 -7.16 18.12
N SER A 114 7.80 -7.50 17.20
CA SER A 114 6.69 -8.44 17.42
C SER A 114 6.83 -9.67 16.52
N ASP A 115 5.82 -10.55 16.56
CA ASP A 115 5.68 -11.67 15.63
C ASP A 115 5.52 -11.24 14.16
N ASP A 116 5.36 -9.93 13.91
CA ASP A 116 5.34 -9.35 12.56
C ASP A 116 6.73 -8.99 12.02
N ALA A 117 7.79 -9.23 12.80
CA ALA A 117 9.17 -9.02 12.37
C ALA A 117 9.57 -9.86 11.15
N PHE A 118 8.81 -10.93 10.86
CA PHE A 118 8.99 -11.76 9.69
C PHE A 118 7.64 -12.12 9.05
N SER A 119 7.51 -11.89 7.74
CA SER A 119 6.33 -12.28 6.97
C SER A 119 6.74 -13.17 5.78
N PRO A 120 6.37 -14.46 5.79
CA PRO A 120 6.55 -15.32 4.63
C PRO A 120 5.81 -14.78 3.39
N PRO A 121 6.27 -15.07 2.17
CA PRO A 121 5.62 -14.58 0.94
C PRO A 121 4.13 -14.95 0.84
N LYS A 122 3.73 -16.15 1.27
CA LYS A 122 2.31 -16.57 1.29
C LYS A 122 1.46 -15.72 2.23
N LYS A 123 1.93 -15.50 3.47
CA LYS A 123 1.26 -14.62 4.46
C LYS A 123 1.14 -13.20 3.92
N THR A 124 2.21 -12.67 3.32
CA THR A 124 2.24 -11.33 2.70
C THR A 124 1.19 -11.21 1.60
N LEU A 125 1.10 -12.22 0.72
CA LEU A 125 0.12 -12.26 -0.36
C LEU A 125 -1.31 -12.31 0.16
N GLU A 126 -1.59 -13.19 1.13
CA GLU A 126 -2.93 -13.33 1.75
C GLU A 126 -3.40 -12.03 2.38
N LEU A 127 -2.50 -11.32 3.05
CA LEU A 127 -2.78 -10.03 3.69
C LEU A 127 -3.20 -8.96 2.68
N ILE A 128 -2.40 -8.73 1.63
CA ILE A 128 -2.78 -7.75 0.60
C ILE A 128 -4.01 -8.19 -0.18
N LYS A 129 -4.17 -9.49 -0.46
CA LYS A 129 -5.35 -10.04 -1.11
C LYS A 129 -6.62 -9.75 -0.33
N SER A 130 -6.60 -9.96 0.99
CA SER A 130 -7.75 -9.68 1.86
C SER A 130 -8.18 -8.21 1.80
N ILE A 131 -7.22 -7.27 1.86
CA ILE A 131 -7.49 -5.83 1.78
C ILE A 131 -8.07 -5.46 0.41
N VAL A 132 -7.49 -5.99 -0.66
CA VAL A 132 -7.90 -5.72 -2.05
C VAL A 132 -9.27 -6.32 -2.37
N GLU A 133 -9.57 -7.54 -1.91
CA GLU A 133 -10.90 -8.14 -2.05
C GLU A 133 -11.95 -7.39 -1.22
N PHE A 134 -11.58 -6.89 -0.04
CA PHE A 134 -12.47 -6.06 0.76
C PHE A 134 -12.82 -4.77 0.02
N HIS A 135 -11.85 -4.11 -0.60
CA HIS A 135 -12.09 -2.96 -1.48
C HIS A 135 -13.11 -3.29 -2.57
N ASP A 136 -12.95 -4.42 -3.26
CA ASP A 136 -13.86 -4.80 -4.36
C ASP A 136 -15.29 -5.01 -3.89
N ARG A 137 -15.45 -5.71 -2.77
CA ARG A 137 -16.77 -5.91 -2.15
C ARG A 137 -17.40 -4.59 -1.71
N ALA A 138 -16.63 -3.70 -1.09
CA ALA A 138 -17.13 -2.40 -0.63
C ALA A 138 -17.50 -1.50 -1.82
N ALA A 139 -16.66 -1.46 -2.86
CA ALA A 139 -16.93 -0.71 -4.08
C ALA A 139 -18.20 -1.20 -4.79
N GLU A 140 -18.44 -2.52 -4.80
CA GLU A 140 -19.66 -3.08 -5.38
C GLU A 140 -20.91 -2.73 -4.57
N LYS A 141 -20.83 -2.74 -3.23
CA LYS A 141 -21.93 -2.25 -2.37
C LYS A 141 -22.26 -0.79 -2.63
N LEU A 142 -21.24 0.07 -2.79
CA LEU A 142 -21.45 1.49 -3.12
C LEU A 142 -22.19 1.68 -4.45
N LYS A 143 -21.87 0.88 -5.48
CA LYS A 143 -22.59 0.93 -6.77
C LYS A 143 -24.07 0.53 -6.63
N GLN A 144 -24.39 -0.28 -5.63
CA GLN A 144 -25.77 -0.68 -5.32
C GLN A 144 -26.51 0.37 -4.47
N GLY A 145 -25.90 1.51 -4.18
CA GLY A 145 -26.49 2.60 -3.39
C GLY A 145 -26.42 2.40 -1.89
N ILE A 146 -25.65 1.42 -1.41
CA ILE A 146 -25.38 1.23 0.02
C ILE A 146 -24.43 2.35 0.48
N SER A 147 -24.68 2.90 1.67
CA SER A 147 -23.84 3.98 2.22
C SER A 147 -22.42 3.50 2.49
N LEU A 148 -21.44 4.42 2.46
CA LEU A 148 -20.04 4.10 2.77
C LEU A 148 -19.88 3.43 4.14
N ASP A 149 -20.55 3.95 5.18
CA ASP A 149 -20.46 3.40 6.53
C ASP A 149 -20.94 1.94 6.60
N GLU A 150 -21.97 1.59 5.84
CA GLU A 150 -22.47 0.21 5.74
C GLU A 150 -21.60 -0.66 4.84
N ALA A 151 -21.06 -0.10 3.76
CA ALA A 151 -20.13 -0.80 2.88
C ALA A 151 -18.83 -1.18 3.60
N MET A 152 -18.38 -0.32 4.51
CA MET A 152 -17.18 -0.50 5.34
C MET A 152 -17.36 -1.42 6.53
N LYS A 153 -18.59 -1.78 6.92
CA LYS A 153 -18.82 -2.78 7.97
C LYS A 153 -18.29 -4.12 7.47
N GLU A 154 -17.32 -4.67 8.21
CA GLU A 154 -16.94 -6.07 8.05
C GLU A 154 -18.20 -6.92 8.21
N THR A 155 -18.60 -7.57 7.13
CA THR A 155 -19.67 -8.56 7.21
C THR A 155 -19.05 -9.71 7.96
N GLY A 156 -19.37 -9.83 9.26
CA GLY A 156 -18.84 -10.87 10.13
C GLY A 156 -19.05 -12.23 9.49
N ALA A 157 -18.02 -12.73 8.82
CA ALA A 157 -17.88 -14.12 8.45
C ALA A 157 -16.98 -14.74 9.51
N SER A 158 -17.63 -15.50 10.39
CA SER A 158 -17.13 -16.58 11.25
C SER A 158 -15.62 -16.61 11.53
N SER A 159 -15.18 -16.30 12.74
CA SER A 159 -15.10 -17.26 13.86
C SER A 159 -14.09 -18.39 13.63
N LYS A 160 -12.99 -18.29 14.40
CA LYS A 160 -11.95 -19.28 14.73
C LYS A 160 -10.79 -19.45 13.75
#